data_AF-A0A820MHY0-F1
#
_entry.id   AF-A0A820MHY0-F1
#
_cell.length_a   1.000
_cell.length_b   1.000
_cell.length_c   1.000
_cell.angle_alpha   90.00
_cell.angle_beta   90.00
_cell.angle_gamma   90.00
#
_symmetry.space_group_name_H-M   'P 1'
#
loop_
_entity.id
_entity.type
_entity.pdbx_description
1 polymer ?
#
loop_
_entity_poly.entity_id
_entity_poly.type
_entity_poly.pdbx_seq_one_letter_code
_entity_poly.pdbx_strand_id
1 'polypeptide(L)'
;ILQSSFSRIDCPIWMDSSTTDECQMIEKAVGDAQNLFQITGSKAYERFTGSQIMKVATKTSDVYQQTERIQLISNFLASILLGEYAPIDLSDGSGMNLLDIRQHKWSKECLNTCGKDLEKKLSEKLVYPRTALGTIAKYFVERYGFNSQCQIVSCTGDNPSSYYALASDPKTVVISLGKFI
;
A
#
# COMPACT_ATOMS: atom_id res chain seq x y z
N ILE A 1 9.78 -15.76 -15.24
CA ILE A 1 8.38 -15.53 -15.71
C ILE A 1 7.98 -14.07 -15.52
N LEU A 2 8.24 -13.42 -14.37
CA LEU A 2 7.78 -12.03 -14.12
C LEU A 2 8.83 -10.92 -14.36
N GLN A 3 10.05 -11.25 -14.79
CA GLN A 3 11.15 -10.26 -14.84
C GLN A 3 10.87 -9.07 -15.78
N SER A 4 10.13 -9.29 -16.87
CA SER A 4 9.69 -8.24 -17.81
C SER A 4 8.34 -7.61 -17.46
N SER A 5 7.73 -8.00 -16.33
CA SER A 5 6.41 -7.51 -15.89
C SER A 5 6.49 -6.30 -14.96
N PHE A 6 7.70 -5.88 -14.56
CA PHE A 6 7.92 -4.74 -13.67
C PHE A 6 8.55 -3.58 -14.43
N SER A 7 7.94 -2.40 -14.35
CA SER A 7 8.52 -1.15 -14.86
C SER A 7 9.75 -0.69 -14.06
N ARG A 8 9.93 -1.23 -12.84
CA ARG A 8 11.02 -0.91 -11.91
C ARG A 8 11.50 -2.17 -11.20
N ILE A 9 12.81 -2.34 -11.11
CA ILE A 9 13.44 -3.54 -10.50
C ILE A 9 13.67 -3.33 -8.99
N ASP A 10 14.11 -2.14 -8.58
CA ASP A 10 14.41 -1.82 -7.17
C ASP A 10 13.24 -1.12 -6.50
N CYS A 11 12.54 -1.80 -5.60
CA CYS A 11 11.44 -1.19 -4.85
C CYS A 11 11.96 -0.44 -3.61
N PRO A 12 11.46 0.77 -3.32
CA PRO A 12 11.70 1.40 -2.02
C PRO A 12 11.09 0.53 -0.92
N ILE A 13 11.77 0.46 0.22
CA ILE A 13 11.33 -0.29 1.39
C ILE A 13 11.16 0.66 2.58
N TRP A 14 10.61 0.16 3.69
CA TRP A 14 10.29 0.96 4.87
C TRP A 14 11.49 1.70 5.50
N MET A 15 12.72 1.31 5.18
CA MET A 15 13.96 1.98 5.60
C MET A 15 14.38 3.14 4.70
N ASP A 16 13.72 3.37 3.56
CA ASP A 16 14.05 4.49 2.67
C ASP A 16 13.65 5.83 3.33
N SER A 17 14.63 6.73 3.45
CA SER A 17 14.47 8.07 4.04
C SER A 17 14.83 9.19 3.06
N SER A 18 14.70 8.95 1.75
CA SER A 18 15.26 9.82 0.71
C SER A 18 14.26 10.75 0.04
N THR A 19 13.08 10.95 0.65
CA THR A 19 11.96 11.72 0.08
C THR A 19 11.52 12.89 0.97
N THR A 20 12.44 13.51 1.72
CA THR A 20 12.10 14.63 2.62
C THR A 20 11.47 15.81 1.86
N ASP A 21 11.96 16.11 0.65
CA ASP A 21 11.40 17.18 -0.18
C ASP A 21 9.96 16.86 -0.62
N GLU A 22 9.71 15.63 -1.07
CA GLU A 22 8.37 15.17 -1.45
C GLU A 22 7.41 15.18 -0.24
N CYS A 23 7.87 14.83 0.96
CA CYS A 23 7.08 14.94 2.18
C CYS A 23 6.61 16.38 2.44
N GLN A 24 7.51 17.35 2.34
CA GLN A 24 7.17 18.76 2.51
C GLN A 24 6.18 19.24 1.44
N MET A 25 6.31 18.77 0.20
CA MET A 25 5.38 19.09 -0.88
C MET A 25 3.98 18.54 -0.61
N ILE A 26 3.87 17.30 -0.13
CA ILE A 26 2.59 16.67 0.21
C ILE A 26 1.91 17.43 1.36
N GLU A 27 2.63 17.75 2.43
CA GLU A 27 2.08 18.51 3.56
C GLU A 27 1.60 19.89 3.13
N LYS A 28 2.41 20.61 2.34
CA LYS A 28 2.04 21.93 1.82
C LYS A 28 0.82 21.88 0.90
N ALA A 29 0.68 20.83 0.10
CA ALA A 29 -0.42 20.70 -0.84
C ALA A 29 -1.78 20.63 -0.14
N VAL A 30 -1.84 20.03 1.05
CA VAL A 30 -3.05 19.95 1.89
C VAL A 30 -3.09 21.05 2.98
N GLY A 31 -2.25 22.08 2.84
CA GLY A 31 -2.10 23.19 3.77
C GLY A 31 -0.91 23.02 4.72
N ASP A 32 -0.90 21.98 5.55
CA ASP A 32 0.19 21.67 6.46
C ASP A 32 0.18 20.19 6.94
N ALA A 33 1.18 19.83 7.75
CA ALA A 33 1.32 18.52 8.37
C ALA A 33 0.12 18.12 9.24
N GLN A 34 -0.55 19.08 9.88
CA GLN A 34 -1.68 18.83 10.76
C GLN A 34 -2.91 18.44 9.95
N ASN A 35 -3.18 19.13 8.83
CA ASN A 35 -4.24 18.77 7.91
C ASN A 35 -3.99 17.40 7.28
N LEU A 36 -2.76 17.10 6.87
CA LEU A 36 -2.40 15.77 6.36
C LEU A 36 -2.67 14.67 7.41
N PHE A 37 -2.35 14.93 8.67
CA PHE A 37 -2.66 14.05 9.79
C PHE A 37 -4.17 13.86 9.97
N GLN A 38 -4.98 14.92 9.86
CA GLN A 38 -6.44 14.79 10.01
C GLN A 38 -7.08 13.94 8.90
N ILE A 39 -6.52 13.98 7.70
CA ILE A 39 -6.98 13.21 6.53
C ILE A 39 -6.48 11.76 6.64
N THR A 40 -5.18 11.57 6.85
CA THR A 40 -4.50 10.27 6.63
C THR A 40 -4.12 9.53 7.90
N GLY A 41 -4.28 10.16 9.08
CA GLY A 41 -3.85 9.61 10.37
C GLY A 41 -2.36 9.76 10.66
N SER A 42 -1.60 10.42 9.78
CA SER A 42 -0.17 10.66 9.95
C SER A 42 0.25 11.95 9.25
N LYS A 43 1.26 12.64 9.78
CA LYS A 43 2.02 13.61 8.98
C LYS A 43 2.81 12.89 7.87
N ALA A 44 3.54 13.62 7.04
CA ALA A 44 4.35 12.97 6.01
C ALA A 44 5.58 12.30 6.65
N TYR A 45 5.90 11.10 6.16
CA TYR A 45 7.11 10.37 6.53
C TYR A 45 7.77 9.84 5.27
N GLU A 46 9.10 9.86 5.20
CA GLU A 46 9.83 9.57 3.97
C GLU A 46 9.57 8.16 3.42
N ARG A 47 9.36 7.20 4.31
CA ARG A 47 9.05 5.82 3.93
C ARG A 47 7.62 5.62 3.42
N PHE A 48 6.72 6.58 3.61
CA PHE A 48 5.31 6.42 3.24
C PHE A 48 5.17 6.41 1.73
N THR A 49 4.23 5.59 1.25
CA THR A 49 4.19 5.23 -0.17
C THR A 49 3.93 6.44 -1.08
N GLY A 50 3.15 7.43 -0.64
CA GLY A 50 2.86 8.64 -1.40
C GLY A 50 4.11 9.42 -1.81
N SER A 51 5.04 9.67 -0.87
CA SER A 51 6.29 10.39 -1.15
C SER A 51 7.22 9.59 -2.06
N GLN A 52 7.27 8.27 -1.90
CA GLN A 52 8.04 7.38 -2.76
C GLN A 52 7.49 7.34 -4.19
N ILE A 53 6.16 7.31 -4.36
CA ILE A 53 5.51 7.42 -5.66
C ILE A 53 5.82 8.77 -6.29
N MET A 54 5.72 9.86 -5.53
CA MET A 54 6.03 11.21 -6.01
C MET A 54 7.47 11.33 -6.51
N LYS A 55 8.43 10.78 -5.75
CA LYS A 55 9.83 10.72 -6.17
C LYS A 55 10.02 9.96 -7.49
N VAL A 56 9.34 8.83 -7.68
CA VAL A 56 9.40 8.07 -8.94
C VAL A 56 8.76 8.85 -10.07
N ALA A 57 7.61 9.48 -9.84
CA ALA A 57 6.89 10.28 -10.84
C ALA A 57 7.70 11.50 -11.30
N THR A 58 8.50 12.11 -10.42
CA THR A 58 9.30 13.30 -10.72
C THR A 58 10.70 12.97 -11.24
N LYS A 59 11.42 12.03 -10.61
CA LYS A 59 12.83 11.73 -10.93
C LYS A 59 13.00 10.69 -12.03
N THR A 60 12.02 9.80 -12.21
CA THR A 60 12.05 8.73 -13.22
C THR A 60 10.68 8.63 -13.90
N SER A 61 10.23 9.74 -14.49
CA SER A 61 8.88 9.91 -15.04
C SER A 61 8.52 8.85 -16.09
N ASP A 62 9.47 8.42 -16.92
CA ASP A 62 9.25 7.37 -17.93
C ASP A 62 8.82 6.03 -17.29
N VAL A 63 9.45 5.66 -16.16
CA VAL A 63 9.06 4.47 -15.38
C VAL A 63 7.64 4.61 -14.87
N TYR A 64 7.29 5.78 -14.33
CA TYR A 64 5.94 6.04 -13.84
C TYR A 64 4.88 5.99 -14.95
N GLN A 65 5.21 6.52 -16.14
CA GLN A 65 4.34 6.48 -17.31
C GLN A 65 4.09 5.04 -17.80
N GLN A 66 5.12 4.21 -17.82
CA GLN A 66 5.04 2.79 -18.19
C GLN A 66 4.38 1.90 -17.12
N THR A 67 4.18 2.42 -15.92
CA THR A 67 3.55 1.66 -14.82
C THR A 67 2.04 1.64 -14.96
N GLU A 68 1.44 0.48 -15.18
CA GLU A 68 -0.03 0.35 -15.18
C GLU A 68 -0.64 0.18 -13.78
N ARG A 69 0.12 -0.43 -12.85
CA ARG A 69 -0.34 -0.76 -11.49
C ARG A 69 0.74 -0.49 -10.45
N ILE A 70 0.36 0.10 -9.33
CA ILE A 70 1.20 0.29 -8.14
C ILE A 70 0.58 -0.47 -6.99
N GLN A 71 1.40 -1.23 -6.26
CA GLN A 71 0.95 -2.11 -5.18
C GLN A 71 1.87 -1.97 -3.98
N LEU A 72 1.31 -2.14 -2.79
CA LEU A 72 2.07 -2.44 -1.59
C LEU A 72 2.54 -3.90 -1.66
N ILE A 73 3.55 -4.27 -0.87
CA ILE A 73 4.05 -5.65 -0.83
C ILE A 73 2.93 -6.62 -0.42
N SER A 74 2.04 -6.20 0.48
CA SER A 74 0.89 -6.98 0.95
C SER A 74 -0.05 -7.36 -0.20
N ASN A 75 -0.65 -6.41 -0.91
CA ASN A 75 -1.58 -6.73 -1.99
C ASN A 75 -0.88 -7.23 -3.25
N PHE A 76 0.41 -6.95 -3.45
CA PHE A 76 1.22 -7.62 -4.47
C PHE A 76 1.29 -9.14 -4.22
N LEU A 77 1.53 -9.58 -2.98
CA LEU A 77 1.52 -11.01 -2.62
C LEU A 77 0.14 -11.64 -2.86
N ALA A 78 -0.93 -10.95 -2.44
CA ALA A 78 -2.30 -11.41 -2.72
C ALA A 78 -2.56 -11.54 -4.22
N SER A 79 -2.00 -10.63 -5.04
CA SER A 79 -2.16 -10.65 -6.49
C SER A 79 -1.48 -11.84 -7.14
N ILE A 80 -0.27 -12.19 -6.67
CA ILE A 80 0.42 -13.40 -7.12
C ILE A 80 -0.45 -14.63 -6.83
N LEU A 81 -0.97 -14.75 -5.61
CA LEU A 81 -1.78 -15.90 -5.20
C LEU A 81 -3.12 -16.00 -5.93
N LEU A 82 -3.74 -14.86 -6.26
CA LEU A 82 -4.98 -14.80 -7.04
C LEU A 82 -4.75 -15.00 -8.54
N GLY A 83 -3.58 -14.62 -9.06
CA GLY A 83 -3.31 -14.55 -10.49
C GLY A 83 -3.90 -13.32 -11.18
N GLU A 84 -4.31 -12.30 -10.41
CA GLU A 84 -4.89 -11.03 -10.87
C GLU A 84 -4.61 -9.92 -9.85
N TYR A 85 -4.85 -8.65 -10.21
CA TYR A 85 -4.55 -7.52 -9.31
C TYR A 85 -5.50 -7.46 -8.10
N ALA A 86 -4.96 -7.75 -6.92
CA ALA A 86 -5.64 -7.56 -5.65
C ALA A 86 -5.76 -6.08 -5.27
N PRO A 87 -6.89 -5.68 -4.63
CA PRO A 87 -7.05 -4.35 -4.05
C PRO A 87 -6.15 -4.17 -2.81
N ILE A 88 -5.85 -2.92 -2.47
CA ILE A 88 -5.19 -2.55 -1.22
C ILE A 88 -6.22 -2.62 -0.08
N ASP A 89 -5.82 -3.15 1.08
CA ASP A 89 -6.67 -3.12 2.28
C ASP A 89 -6.56 -1.77 3.00
N LEU A 90 -7.61 -1.38 3.73
CA LEU A 90 -7.64 -0.10 4.42
C LEU A 90 -6.54 0.04 5.49
N SER A 91 -6.10 -1.06 6.11
CA SER A 91 -5.11 -0.98 7.18
C SER A 91 -3.72 -0.67 6.64
N ASP A 92 -3.24 -1.40 5.63
CA ASP A 92 -1.92 -1.11 5.03
C ASP A 92 -1.96 0.16 4.16
N GLY A 93 -3.10 0.42 3.52
CA GLY A 93 -3.36 1.65 2.76
C GLY A 93 -3.27 2.94 3.61
N SER A 94 -3.48 2.83 4.93
CA SER A 94 -3.29 3.95 5.85
C SER A 94 -1.82 4.39 5.98
N GLY A 95 -0.87 3.49 5.69
CA GLY A 95 0.58 3.77 5.70
C GLY A 95 1.11 4.50 4.45
N MET A 96 0.24 5.18 3.71
CA MET A 96 0.60 5.74 2.40
C MET A 96 0.60 7.27 2.33
N ASN A 97 0.01 7.98 3.30
CA ASN A 97 -0.37 9.41 3.18
C ASN A 97 -1.29 9.70 1.97
N LEU A 98 -2.07 8.71 1.51
CA LEU A 98 -2.98 8.85 0.36
C LEU A 98 -4.45 8.54 0.69
N LEU A 99 -4.70 7.72 1.72
CA LEU A 99 -6.03 7.29 2.14
C LEU A 99 -6.64 8.31 3.10
N ASP A 100 -7.87 8.75 2.84
CA ASP A 100 -8.71 9.40 3.86
C ASP A 100 -9.25 8.30 4.79
N ILE A 101 -8.73 8.24 6.01
CA ILE A 101 -9.03 7.17 6.97
C ILE A 101 -10.44 7.28 7.57
N ARG A 102 -11.12 8.41 7.41
CA ARG A 102 -12.50 8.62 7.89
C ARG A 102 -13.52 8.25 6.82
N GLN A 103 -13.21 8.56 5.57
CA GLN A 103 -14.07 8.27 4.41
C GLN A 103 -13.81 6.89 3.79
N HIS A 104 -12.68 6.25 4.13
CA HIS A 104 -12.21 4.99 3.56
C HIS A 104 -12.09 5.05 2.02
N LYS A 105 -11.61 6.19 1.52
CA LYS A 105 -11.42 6.48 0.09
C LYS A 105 -10.12 7.22 -0.09
N TRP A 106 -9.55 7.15 -1.29
CA TRP A 106 -8.37 7.96 -1.58
C TRP A 106 -8.67 9.46 -1.48
N SER A 107 -7.76 10.20 -0.85
CA SER A 107 -7.79 11.66 -0.86
C SER A 107 -7.31 12.15 -2.22
N LYS A 108 -8.23 12.71 -3.02
CA LYS A 108 -7.93 13.24 -4.36
C LYS A 108 -6.80 14.27 -4.33
N GLU A 109 -6.75 15.10 -3.29
CA GLU A 109 -5.71 16.11 -3.11
C GLU A 109 -4.34 15.49 -2.88
N CYS A 110 -4.25 14.47 -2.00
CA CYS A 110 -3.02 13.72 -1.77
C CYS A 110 -2.58 12.96 -3.04
N LEU A 111 -3.51 12.32 -3.73
CA LEU A 111 -3.23 11.59 -4.97
C LEU A 111 -2.69 12.51 -6.06
N ASN A 112 -3.39 13.63 -6.34
CA ASN A 112 -3.01 14.58 -7.40
C ASN A 112 -1.64 15.22 -7.13
N THR A 113 -1.26 15.35 -5.86
CA THR A 113 0.06 15.84 -5.47
C THR A 113 1.16 14.81 -5.76
N CYS A 114 0.90 13.52 -5.51
CA CYS A 114 1.90 12.48 -5.61
C CYS A 114 2.09 11.95 -7.04
N GLY A 115 1.09 12.05 -7.91
CA GLY A 115 1.27 11.61 -9.29
C GLY A 115 0.01 11.71 -10.15
N LYS A 116 0.23 11.89 -11.46
CA LYS A 116 -0.86 11.95 -12.43
C LYS A 116 -1.54 10.58 -12.60
N ASP A 117 -2.86 10.58 -12.60
CA ASP A 117 -3.70 9.38 -12.76
C ASP A 117 -3.42 8.29 -11.71
N LEU A 118 -2.95 8.70 -10.52
CA LEU A 118 -2.49 7.78 -9.48
C LEU A 118 -3.62 6.86 -8.97
N GLU A 119 -4.86 7.37 -8.88
CA GLU A 119 -6.01 6.56 -8.47
C GLU A 119 -6.19 5.32 -9.36
N LYS A 120 -6.07 5.50 -10.68
CA LYS A 120 -6.18 4.40 -11.65
C LYS A 120 -5.07 3.36 -11.43
N LYS A 121 -3.84 3.81 -11.16
CA LYS A 121 -2.70 2.93 -10.91
C LYS A 121 -2.81 2.19 -9.57
N LEU A 122 -3.50 2.75 -8.57
CA LEU A 122 -3.75 2.11 -7.26
C LEU A 122 -5.00 1.24 -7.22
N SER A 123 -5.92 1.39 -8.18
CA SER A 123 -7.34 0.99 -8.11
C SER A 123 -8.19 1.93 -7.27
N GLU A 124 -9.40 2.20 -7.74
CA GLU A 124 -10.46 2.80 -6.93
C GLU A 124 -10.95 1.84 -5.83
N LYS A 125 -10.83 0.53 -6.07
CA LYS A 125 -11.28 -0.51 -5.14
C LYS A 125 -10.31 -0.64 -3.96
N LEU A 126 -10.75 -0.14 -2.82
CA LEU A 126 -10.22 -0.46 -1.48
C LEU A 126 -11.08 -1.53 -0.82
N VAL A 127 -10.50 -2.32 0.09
CA VAL A 127 -11.23 -3.35 0.83
C VAL A 127 -10.95 -3.28 2.32
N TYR A 128 -11.91 -3.72 3.13
CA TYR A 128 -11.67 -3.89 4.56
C TYR A 128 -10.70 -5.06 4.81
N PRO A 129 -9.93 -5.02 5.91
CA PRO A 129 -9.16 -6.18 6.35
C PRO A 129 -10.06 -7.41 6.50
N ARG A 130 -9.51 -8.60 6.19
CA ARG A 130 -10.22 -9.89 6.20
C ARG A 130 -11.30 -10.05 5.11
N THR A 131 -11.23 -9.27 4.04
CA THR A 131 -12.13 -9.46 2.89
C THR A 131 -11.69 -10.68 2.07
N ALA A 132 -12.60 -11.61 1.80
CA ALA A 132 -12.34 -12.69 0.83
C ALA A 132 -12.26 -12.10 -0.58
N LEU A 133 -11.12 -12.28 -1.24
CA LEU A 133 -10.85 -11.70 -2.56
C LEU A 133 -11.20 -12.65 -3.71
N GLY A 134 -11.07 -13.95 -3.48
CA GLY A 134 -11.29 -14.97 -4.50
C GLY A 134 -10.62 -16.29 -4.12
N THR A 135 -10.54 -17.20 -5.09
CA THR A 135 -9.84 -18.47 -4.93
C THR A 135 -8.42 -18.39 -5.45
N ILE A 136 -7.55 -19.27 -4.95
CA ILE A 136 -6.16 -19.36 -5.39
C ILE A 136 -6.06 -19.62 -6.90
N ALA A 137 -5.08 -18.99 -7.56
CA ALA A 137 -4.82 -19.16 -8.97
C ALA A 137 -4.61 -20.64 -9.34
N LYS A 138 -5.16 -21.01 -10.51
CA LYS A 138 -5.02 -22.34 -11.11
C LYS A 138 -3.56 -22.81 -11.16
N TYR A 139 -2.61 -21.89 -11.38
CA TYR A 139 -1.18 -22.17 -11.34
C TYR A 139 -0.75 -22.91 -10.07
N PHE A 140 -1.21 -22.49 -8.88
CA PHE A 140 -0.83 -23.12 -7.62
C PHE A 140 -1.55 -24.45 -7.39
N VAL A 141 -2.78 -24.59 -7.91
CA VAL A 141 -3.51 -25.88 -7.91
C VAL A 141 -2.74 -26.91 -8.73
N GLU A 142 -2.40 -26.58 -9.98
CA GLU A 142 -1.75 -27.50 -10.91
C GLU A 142 -0.30 -27.81 -10.52
N ARG A 143 0.44 -26.81 -10.03
CA ARG A 143 1.86 -26.96 -9.73
C ARG A 143 2.13 -27.55 -8.35
N TYR A 144 1.32 -27.21 -7.36
CA TYR A 144 1.58 -27.53 -5.96
C TYR A 144 0.45 -28.28 -5.27
N GLY A 145 -0.65 -28.59 -5.97
CA GLY A 145 -1.75 -29.39 -5.43
C GLY A 145 -2.64 -28.65 -4.43
N PHE A 146 -2.69 -27.31 -4.46
CA PHE A 146 -3.63 -26.56 -3.63
C PHE A 146 -5.07 -26.94 -3.94
N ASN A 147 -5.93 -26.94 -2.91
CA ASN A 147 -7.37 -27.09 -3.13
C ASN A 147 -7.88 -25.90 -3.96
N SER A 148 -8.57 -26.17 -5.08
CA SER A 148 -9.17 -25.15 -5.94
C SER A 148 -10.13 -24.19 -5.22
N GLN A 149 -10.64 -24.56 -4.05
CA GLN A 149 -11.53 -23.75 -3.21
C GLN A 149 -10.76 -22.95 -2.14
N CYS A 150 -9.43 -23.04 -2.09
CA CYS A 150 -8.58 -22.28 -1.16
C CYS A 150 -8.83 -20.79 -1.37
N GLN A 151 -9.31 -20.12 -0.32
CA GLN A 151 -9.65 -18.70 -0.36
C GLN A 151 -8.40 -17.84 -0.14
N ILE A 152 -8.26 -16.80 -0.95
CA ILE A 152 -7.31 -15.73 -0.71
C ILE A 152 -8.05 -14.59 -0.03
N VAL A 153 -7.58 -14.21 1.14
CA VAL A 153 -8.09 -13.09 1.93
C VAL A 153 -7.15 -11.90 1.73
N SER A 154 -7.68 -10.68 1.80
CA SER A 154 -6.89 -9.44 1.71
C SER A 154 -5.68 -9.49 2.63
N CYS A 155 -4.48 -9.44 2.05
CA CYS A 155 -3.25 -9.24 2.81
C CYS A 155 -3.21 -7.83 3.38
N THR A 156 -2.46 -7.64 4.46
CA THR A 156 -2.28 -6.36 5.14
C THR A 156 -0.84 -6.20 5.60
N GLY A 157 -0.48 -5.04 6.16
CA GLY A 157 0.85 -4.77 6.67
C GLY A 157 1.26 -5.71 7.81
N ASP A 158 2.55 -5.82 8.07
CA ASP A 158 3.10 -6.68 9.13
C ASP A 158 2.67 -6.24 10.54
N ASN A 159 2.64 -4.94 10.82
CA ASN A 159 2.19 -4.37 12.08
C ASN A 159 0.68 -4.60 12.31
N PRO A 160 -0.23 -4.29 11.36
CA PRO A 160 -1.63 -4.70 11.44
C PRO A 160 -1.80 -6.21 11.64
N SER A 161 -1.05 -7.03 10.90
CA SER A 161 -1.11 -8.49 11.03
C SER A 161 -0.72 -8.95 12.44
N SER A 162 0.33 -8.38 13.00
CA SER A 162 0.79 -8.67 14.37
C SER A 162 -0.24 -8.24 15.41
N TYR A 163 -0.84 -7.05 15.24
CA TYR A 163 -1.91 -6.58 16.12
C TYR A 163 -3.11 -7.51 16.08
N TYR A 164 -3.58 -7.92 14.89
CA TYR A 164 -4.72 -8.83 14.77
C TYR A 164 -4.46 -10.22 15.34
N ALA A 165 -3.21 -10.67 15.36
CA ALA A 165 -2.85 -11.95 15.96
C ALA A 165 -2.82 -11.92 17.50
N LEU A 166 -2.58 -10.75 18.10
CA LEU A 166 -2.32 -10.60 19.54
C LEU A 166 -3.45 -9.90 20.31
N ALA A 167 -4.17 -8.99 19.65
CA ALA A 167 -5.21 -8.20 20.30
C ALA A 167 -6.50 -9.02 20.44
N SER A 168 -6.97 -9.20 21.67
CA SER A 168 -8.24 -9.86 21.95
C SER A 168 -9.46 -8.95 21.77
N ASP A 169 -9.27 -7.64 21.92
CA ASP A 169 -10.33 -6.64 21.79
C ASP A 169 -9.75 -5.23 21.49
N PRO A 170 -10.58 -4.24 21.10
CA PRO A 170 -10.10 -2.91 20.71
C PRO A 170 -9.36 -2.11 21.80
N LYS A 171 -9.47 -2.49 23.07
CA LYS A 171 -8.75 -1.86 24.19
C LYS A 171 -7.40 -2.50 24.47
N THR A 172 -7.07 -3.60 23.78
CA THR A 172 -5.79 -4.27 23.96
C THR A 172 -4.66 -3.40 23.44
N VAL A 173 -3.64 -3.20 24.27
CA VAL A 173 -2.37 -2.56 23.90
C VAL A 173 -1.31 -3.66 23.76
N VAL A 174 -0.65 -3.70 22.61
CA VAL A 174 0.45 -4.63 22.33
C VAL A 174 1.76 -3.85 22.38
N ILE A 175 2.71 -4.29 23.20
CA ILE A 175 4.03 -3.68 23.33
C ILE A 175 5.07 -4.67 22.80
N SER A 176 5.72 -4.31 21.70
CA SER A 176 6.88 -5.05 21.19
C SER A 176 8.15 -4.39 21.72
N LEU A 177 9.02 -5.14 22.40
CA LEU A 177 10.30 -4.66 22.92
C LEU A 177 11.44 -5.31 22.12
N GLY A 178 12.25 -4.48 21.46
CA GLY A 178 13.34 -4.94 20.60
C GLY A 178 14.17 -3.78 20.07
N LYS A 179 15.04 -4.07 19.11
CA LYS A 179 15.81 -3.05 18.41
C LYS A 179 14.99 -2.50 17.25
N PHE A 180 14.66 -1.21 17.31
CA PHE A 180 14.05 -0.47 16.20
C PHE A 180 15.18 0.31 15.52
N ILE A 181 15.55 -0.11 14.31
CA ILE A 181 16.63 0.49 13.51
C ILE A 181 15.98 1.22 12.34
#